data_AF-A0AAJ2IWN8-F1
#
_entry.id   AF-A0AAJ2IWN8-F1
#
_cell.length_a   1.000
_cell.length_b   1.000
_cell.length_c   1.000
_cell.angle_alpha   90.00
_cell.angle_beta   90.00
_cell.angle_gamma   90.00
#
_symmetry.space_group_name_H-M   'P 1'
#
loop_
_entity.id
_entity.type
_entity.pdbx_description
1 polymer ?
#
loop_
_entity_poly.entity_id
_entity_poly.type
_entity_poly.pdbx_seq_one_letter_code
_entity_poly.pdbx_strand_id
1 'polypeptide(L)'
;MAQDFNIMAETILQAIGGVENVENLTHCMTRLRFILKDESKADDDKVKNIIGVMGLVKQGGQYQIIVGNNVAAAYAAILKKGVAGGAVTNESGKPKEKLTLKKIGTNILDAIIGTMSPLIPAIIGGSMIKLLAMLLEMTGLLSIDGSTYNILNTIGDASFFFLPLLVAVSASKKFGSNTYLAMAIAGLMVHPVFMEWMAKAAEGTTVTFAMIPMTSVKYTYTIIPAIVMTWLLKYIENYVDKITPVVTKNFLKPMLILLVAAPIAILLVGPAGVWLGTAISNGVFFIHDKLGWLAVAIVGALWPLLVMTGMHRVFTPTIVQTIADTGVEGMVMP
;
A
#
# COMPACT_ATOMS: atom_id res chain seq x y z
N MET A 1 12.87 -34.29 -22.79
CA MET A 1 11.55 -34.59 -22.21
C MET A 1 11.09 -33.36 -21.45
N ALA A 2 9.96 -32.76 -21.82
CA ALA A 2 9.42 -31.62 -21.11
C ALA A 2 9.07 -32.03 -19.67
N GLN A 3 9.52 -31.27 -18.67
CA GLN A 3 9.12 -31.49 -17.27
C GLN A 3 7.59 -31.32 -17.17
N ASP A 4 6.88 -32.40 -16.84
CA ASP A 4 5.47 -32.32 -16.51
C ASP A 4 5.32 -31.88 -15.04
N PHE A 5 5.02 -30.60 -14.85
CA PHE A 5 4.87 -30.00 -13.52
C PHE A 5 3.67 -30.55 -12.76
N ASN A 6 2.66 -31.13 -13.41
CA ASN A 6 1.53 -31.76 -12.71
C ASN A 6 1.97 -33.08 -12.05
N ILE A 7 2.78 -33.87 -12.75
CA ILE A 7 3.36 -35.11 -12.21
C ILE A 7 4.30 -34.75 -11.06
N MET A 8 5.19 -33.75 -11.26
CA MET A 8 6.08 -33.28 -10.21
C MET A 8 5.32 -32.82 -8.95
N ALA A 9 4.26 -32.03 -9.11
CA ALA A 9 3.45 -31.56 -7.99
C ALA A 9 2.80 -32.71 -7.21
N GLU A 10 2.31 -33.73 -7.91
CA GLU A 10 1.68 -34.90 -7.31
C GLU A 10 2.68 -35.76 -6.55
N THR A 11 3.85 -36.01 -7.13
CA THR A 11 4.93 -36.76 -6.47
C THR A 11 5.48 -36.01 -5.25
N ILE A 12 5.62 -34.69 -5.34
CA ILE A 12 6.05 -33.86 -4.19
C ILE A 12 5.02 -33.96 -3.07
N LEU A 13 3.72 -33.82 -3.38
CA LEU A 13 2.66 -33.87 -2.36
C LEU A 13 2.56 -35.25 -1.70
N GLN A 14 2.71 -36.34 -2.45
CA GLN A 14 2.75 -37.69 -1.88
C GLN A 14 3.95 -37.88 -0.96
N ALA A 15 5.12 -37.38 -1.35
CA ALA A 15 6.36 -37.55 -0.57
C ALA A 15 6.37 -36.74 0.73
N ILE A 16 5.63 -35.62 0.81
CA ILE A 16 5.56 -34.78 2.03
C ILE A 16 4.36 -35.09 2.93
N GLY A 17 3.65 -36.21 2.72
CA GLY A 17 2.52 -36.62 3.56
C GLY A 17 1.15 -36.08 3.14
N GLY A 18 1.03 -35.59 1.90
CA GLY A 18 -0.22 -35.13 1.29
C GLY A 18 -0.51 -33.65 1.48
N VAL A 19 -1.58 -33.18 0.80
CA VAL A 19 -2.05 -31.78 0.87
C VAL A 19 -2.40 -31.38 2.31
N GLU A 20 -2.93 -32.30 3.09
CA GLU A 20 -3.37 -32.06 4.46
C GLU A 20 -2.22 -31.78 5.44
N ASN A 21 -1.01 -32.25 5.11
CA ASN A 21 0.19 -32.03 5.90
C ASN A 21 0.86 -30.67 5.60
N VAL A 22 0.42 -29.97 4.56
CA VAL A 22 0.96 -28.65 4.20
C VAL A 22 0.12 -27.56 4.87
N GLU A 23 0.76 -26.80 5.76
CA GLU A 23 0.15 -25.63 6.39
C GLU A 23 0.25 -24.40 5.48
N ASN A 24 1.41 -24.21 4.86
CA ASN A 24 1.64 -23.11 3.94
C ASN A 24 2.68 -23.47 2.88
N LEU A 25 2.54 -22.87 1.69
CA LEU A 25 3.50 -22.95 0.59
C LEU A 25 3.83 -21.55 0.06
N THR A 26 5.12 -21.25 -0.05
CA THR A 26 5.65 -20.06 -0.73
C THR A 26 6.79 -20.44 -1.68
N HIS A 27 7.27 -19.52 -2.50
CA HIS A 27 8.45 -19.75 -3.32
C HIS A 27 9.35 -18.51 -3.42
N CYS A 28 10.64 -18.72 -3.62
CA CYS A 28 11.58 -17.67 -4.07
C CYS A 28 11.92 -17.88 -5.55
N MET A 29 13.09 -17.42 -5.99
CA MET A 29 13.52 -17.55 -7.39
C MET A 29 13.89 -18.99 -7.79
N THR A 30 14.33 -19.82 -6.84
CA THR A 30 14.82 -21.19 -7.11
C THR A 30 14.30 -22.27 -6.18
N ARG A 31 13.53 -21.92 -5.14
CA ARG A 31 13.07 -22.86 -4.10
C ARG A 31 11.60 -22.73 -3.77
N LEU A 32 10.94 -23.87 -3.60
CA LEU A 32 9.65 -24.00 -2.94
C LEU A 32 9.90 -24.10 -1.43
N ARG A 33 9.09 -23.42 -0.63
CA ARG A 33 9.20 -23.39 0.83
C ARG A 33 7.89 -23.85 1.42
N PHE A 34 7.90 -25.03 2.02
CA PHE A 34 6.76 -25.61 2.70
C PHE A 34 6.88 -25.36 4.21
N ILE A 35 5.76 -25.01 4.83
CA ILE A 35 5.54 -25.17 6.26
C ILE A 35 4.67 -26.41 6.39
N LEU A 36 5.23 -27.45 7.02
CA LEU A 36 4.55 -28.73 7.24
C LEU A 36 4.00 -28.77 8.66
N LYS A 37 2.82 -29.36 8.83
CA LYS A 37 2.24 -29.59 10.17
C LYS A 37 3.02 -30.64 10.95
N ASP A 38 3.51 -31.65 10.24
CA ASP A 38 4.32 -32.74 10.79
C ASP A 38 5.43 -33.10 9.82
N GLU A 39 6.67 -32.74 10.15
CA GLU A 39 7.84 -33.05 9.32
C GLU A 39 8.18 -34.56 9.31
N SER A 40 7.75 -35.34 10.30
CA SER A 40 8.04 -36.78 10.36
C SER A 40 7.29 -37.60 9.31
N LYS A 41 6.25 -37.00 8.70
CA LYS A 41 5.51 -37.60 7.58
C LYS A 41 6.16 -37.34 6.22
N ALA A 42 7.21 -36.52 6.16
CA ALA A 42 7.92 -36.23 4.92
C ALA A 42 9.07 -37.21 4.69
N ASP A 43 9.12 -37.76 3.48
CA ASP A 43 10.15 -38.70 3.02
C ASP A 43 11.22 -37.95 2.22
N ASP A 44 12.29 -37.56 2.92
CA ASP A 44 13.38 -36.74 2.37
C ASP A 44 14.07 -37.38 1.17
N ASP A 45 14.24 -38.70 1.20
CA ASP A 45 14.95 -39.44 0.15
C ASP A 45 14.09 -39.55 -1.11
N LYS A 46 12.77 -39.73 -0.95
CA LYS A 46 11.86 -39.64 -2.10
C LYS A 46 11.86 -38.25 -2.71
N VAL A 47 11.82 -37.20 -1.89
CA VAL A 47 11.79 -35.80 -2.39
C VAL A 47 13.03 -35.47 -3.22
N LYS A 48 14.23 -35.89 -2.78
CA LYS A 48 15.48 -35.64 -3.52
C LYS A 48 15.55 -36.38 -4.86
N ASN A 49 14.85 -37.50 -5.01
CA ASN A 49 14.86 -38.31 -6.22
C ASN A 49 13.79 -37.91 -7.26
N ILE A 50 12.98 -36.87 -6.98
CA ILE A 50 11.97 -36.38 -7.91
C ILE A 50 12.65 -35.68 -9.10
N ILE A 51 12.25 -36.05 -10.31
CA ILE A 51 12.78 -35.44 -11.56
C ILE A 51 12.53 -33.93 -11.53
N GLY A 52 13.61 -33.15 -11.54
CA GLY A 52 13.58 -31.69 -11.50
C GLY A 52 13.77 -31.07 -10.11
N VAL A 53 13.91 -31.87 -9.06
CA VAL A 53 14.40 -31.43 -7.76
C VAL A 53 15.92 -31.51 -7.76
N MET A 54 16.58 -30.40 -7.46
CA MET A 54 18.04 -30.26 -7.39
C MET A 54 18.58 -30.44 -5.97
N GLY A 55 17.72 -30.39 -4.96
CA GLY A 55 18.12 -30.58 -3.56
C GLY A 55 17.01 -30.25 -2.57
N LEU A 56 17.26 -30.59 -1.31
CA LEU A 56 16.37 -30.38 -0.19
C LEU A 56 17.16 -29.74 0.96
N VAL A 57 16.62 -28.67 1.55
CA VAL A 57 17.20 -27.97 2.71
C VAL A 57 16.13 -27.75 3.77
N LYS A 58 16.43 -28.12 5.02
CA LYS A 58 15.59 -27.83 6.18
C LYS A 58 16.24 -26.74 7.01
N GLN A 59 15.66 -25.54 7.03
CA GLN A 59 16.24 -24.40 7.76
C GLN A 59 15.15 -23.44 8.20
N GLY A 60 15.20 -23.00 9.47
CA GLY A 60 14.29 -22.00 10.02
C GLY A 60 12.82 -22.46 10.08
N GLY A 61 12.58 -23.74 10.37
CA GLY A 61 11.23 -24.33 10.41
C GLY A 61 10.54 -24.43 9.04
N GLN A 62 11.31 -24.38 7.95
CA GLN A 62 10.80 -24.52 6.59
C GLN A 62 11.45 -25.71 5.89
N TYR A 63 10.62 -26.49 5.22
CA TYR A 63 11.01 -27.60 4.35
C TYR A 63 11.19 -27.05 2.92
N GLN A 64 12.45 -26.86 2.47
CA GLN A 64 12.76 -26.16 1.23
C GLN A 64 13.22 -27.10 0.12
N ILE A 65 12.44 -27.18 -0.97
CA ILE A 65 12.76 -27.98 -2.15
C ILE A 65 13.35 -27.06 -3.22
N ILE A 66 14.57 -27.36 -3.69
CA ILE A 66 15.27 -26.60 -4.72
C ILE A 66 14.85 -27.16 -6.09
N VAL A 67 14.19 -26.35 -6.92
CA VAL A 67 13.71 -26.72 -8.27
C VAL A 67 14.46 -25.95 -9.37
N GLY A 68 15.09 -24.82 -9.02
CA GLY A 68 15.78 -23.96 -9.98
C GLY A 68 14.84 -22.98 -10.68
N ASN A 69 15.17 -22.57 -11.91
CA ASN A 69 14.49 -21.49 -12.63
C ASN A 69 13.00 -21.77 -12.93
N ASN A 70 12.56 -23.03 -12.86
CA ASN A 70 11.18 -23.44 -13.14
C ASN A 70 10.27 -23.46 -11.90
N VAL A 71 10.72 -22.90 -10.77
CA VAL A 71 10.00 -22.97 -9.49
C VAL A 71 8.59 -22.37 -9.53
N ALA A 72 8.37 -21.33 -10.34
CA ALA A 72 7.07 -20.69 -10.48
C ALA A 72 6.03 -21.62 -11.14
N ALA A 73 6.46 -22.43 -12.11
CA ALA A 73 5.61 -23.41 -12.78
C ALA A 73 5.27 -24.58 -11.85
N ALA A 74 6.25 -25.06 -11.08
CA ALA A 74 6.04 -26.08 -10.05
C ALA A 74 5.09 -25.60 -8.93
N TYR A 75 5.27 -24.37 -8.45
CA TYR A 75 4.40 -23.75 -7.46
C TYR A 75 2.95 -23.68 -7.95
N ALA A 76 2.72 -23.19 -9.17
CA ALA A 76 1.39 -23.10 -9.75
C ALA A 76 0.71 -24.48 -9.91
N ALA A 77 1.47 -25.52 -10.23
CA ALA A 77 0.95 -26.89 -10.33
C ALA A 77 0.55 -27.45 -8.95
N ILE A 78 1.33 -27.17 -7.90
CA ILE A 78 1.02 -27.60 -6.53
C ILE A 78 -0.22 -26.89 -5.98
N LEU A 79 -0.38 -25.59 -6.26
CA LEU A 79 -1.58 -24.85 -5.86
C LEU A 79 -2.87 -25.42 -6.47
N LYS A 80 -2.81 -25.89 -7.73
CA LYS A 80 -3.97 -26.51 -8.39
C LYS A 80 -4.42 -27.82 -7.74
N LYS A 81 -3.57 -28.46 -6.94
CA LYS A 81 -3.86 -29.71 -6.23
C LYS A 81 -4.46 -29.49 -4.83
N GLY A 82 -4.79 -28.25 -4.46
CA GLY A 82 -5.55 -27.94 -3.23
C GLY A 82 -4.72 -27.52 -2.02
N VAL A 83 -3.43 -27.25 -2.20
CA VAL A 83 -2.56 -26.70 -1.14
C VAL A 83 -2.85 -25.22 -0.95
N ALA A 84 -3.00 -24.79 0.31
CA ALA A 84 -3.10 -23.38 0.65
C ALA A 84 -1.77 -22.67 0.30
N GLY A 85 -1.77 -21.94 -0.82
CA GLY A 85 -0.69 -21.01 -1.16
C GLY A 85 -0.80 -19.76 -0.30
N GLY A 86 0.25 -19.43 0.44
CA GLY A 86 0.18 -18.35 1.40
C GLY A 86 1.38 -17.42 1.33
N ALA A 87 1.23 -16.38 0.52
CA ALA A 87 1.34 -15.03 1.07
C ALA A 87 -0.04 -14.60 1.58
N VAL A 88 -0.57 -15.28 2.60
CA VAL A 88 -1.66 -14.79 3.45
C VAL A 88 -1.53 -15.50 4.79
N THR A 89 -1.16 -14.77 5.84
CA THR A 89 -1.55 -15.10 7.21
C THR A 89 -3.07 -15.04 7.29
N ASN A 90 -3.74 -16.15 7.00
CA ASN A 90 -5.10 -16.36 7.45
C ASN A 90 -5.02 -17.00 8.83
N GLU A 91 -5.35 -16.22 9.86
CA GLU A 91 -5.83 -16.76 11.14
C GLU A 91 -7.17 -17.49 10.90
N SER A 92 -7.13 -18.65 10.23
CA SER A 92 -8.27 -19.55 10.13
C SER A 92 -8.32 -20.43 11.38
N GLY A 93 -8.83 -19.84 12.46
CA GLY A 93 -9.07 -20.55 13.72
C GLY A 93 -10.02 -19.84 14.70
N LYS A 94 -10.51 -18.64 14.41
CA LYS A 94 -11.49 -17.96 15.25
C LYS A 94 -12.84 -17.81 14.55
N PRO A 95 -13.97 -18.04 15.25
CA PRO A 95 -15.30 -17.98 14.65
C PRO A 95 -15.52 -16.60 14.01
N LYS A 96 -16.26 -16.56 12.89
CA LYS A 96 -16.73 -15.32 12.25
C LYS A 96 -17.62 -14.54 13.22
N GLU A 97 -17.00 -13.77 14.09
CA GLU A 97 -17.67 -12.84 14.98
C GLU A 97 -18.16 -11.61 14.22
N LYS A 98 -19.33 -11.12 14.64
CA LYS A 98 -20.02 -9.96 14.07
C LYS A 98 -19.10 -8.74 14.01
N LEU A 99 -19.07 -8.07 12.85
CA LEU A 99 -18.35 -6.82 12.62
C LEU A 99 -18.93 -5.71 13.52
N THR A 100 -18.26 -5.38 14.61
CA THR A 100 -18.57 -4.23 15.46
C THR A 100 -17.71 -3.02 15.05
N LEU A 101 -18.22 -1.79 15.24
CA LEU A 101 -17.49 -0.54 14.95
C LEU A 101 -16.09 -0.49 15.59
N LYS A 102 -15.95 -1.06 16.80
CA LYS A 102 -14.66 -1.18 17.50
C LYS A 102 -13.67 -2.08 16.75
N LYS A 103 -14.14 -3.19 16.16
CA LYS A 103 -13.33 -4.16 15.40
C LYS A 103 -12.94 -3.63 14.02
N ILE A 104 -13.81 -2.82 13.40
CA ILE A 104 -13.47 -2.11 12.16
C ILE A 104 -12.36 -1.10 12.43
N GLY A 105 -12.47 -0.32 13.52
CA GLY A 105 -11.44 0.63 13.95
C GLY A 105 -10.09 -0.03 14.24
N THR A 106 -10.07 -1.15 14.97
CA THR A 106 -8.82 -1.89 15.23
C THR A 106 -8.22 -2.44 13.94
N ASN A 107 -9.03 -3.01 13.05
CA ASN A 107 -8.54 -3.56 11.78
C ASN A 107 -7.94 -2.48 10.87
N ILE A 108 -8.51 -1.27 10.85
CA ILE A 108 -7.96 -0.12 10.10
C ILE A 108 -6.65 0.33 10.74
N LEU A 109 -6.60 0.44 12.07
CA LEU A 109 -5.38 0.81 12.78
C LEU A 109 -4.26 -0.20 12.53
N ASP A 110 -4.58 -1.50 12.60
CA ASP A 110 -3.66 -2.58 12.29
C ASP A 110 -3.20 -2.52 10.83
N ALA A 111 -4.11 -2.17 9.90
CA ALA A 111 -3.77 -1.94 8.49
C ALA A 111 -2.73 -0.83 8.34
N ILE A 112 -2.96 0.33 8.97
CA ILE A 112 -2.04 1.46 8.95
C ILE A 112 -0.69 1.04 9.55
N ILE A 113 -0.68 0.52 10.78
CA ILE A 113 0.55 0.12 11.48
C ILE A 113 1.34 -0.89 10.63
N GLY A 114 0.68 -1.95 10.15
CA GLY A 114 1.33 -2.97 9.34
C GLY A 114 1.89 -2.47 8.00
N THR A 115 1.31 -1.40 7.44
CA THR A 115 1.86 -0.77 6.22
C THR A 115 2.97 0.23 6.50
N MET A 116 3.01 0.82 7.69
CA MET A 116 3.99 1.84 8.08
C MET A 116 5.26 1.25 8.68
N SER A 117 5.21 0.12 9.39
CA SER A 117 6.42 -0.48 10.01
C SER A 117 7.58 -0.70 9.03
N PRO A 118 7.37 -1.22 7.80
CA PRO A 118 8.45 -1.39 6.83
C PRO A 118 9.03 -0.06 6.31
N LEU A 119 8.33 1.05 6.50
CA LEU A 119 8.69 2.39 6.00
C LEU A 119 9.51 3.20 6.99
N ILE A 120 9.45 2.83 8.28
CA ILE A 120 10.11 3.53 9.38
C ILE A 120 11.59 3.81 9.08
N PRO A 121 12.42 2.86 8.60
CA PRO A 121 13.82 3.14 8.34
C PRO A 121 14.05 4.24 7.29
N ALA A 122 13.27 4.22 6.21
CA ALA A 122 13.37 5.21 5.14
C ALA A 122 12.92 6.61 5.59
N ILE A 123 11.86 6.66 6.41
CA ILE A 123 11.34 7.90 6.99
C ILE A 123 12.33 8.49 8.00
N ILE A 124 12.90 7.67 8.89
CA ILE A 124 13.89 8.12 9.87
C ILE A 124 15.14 8.63 9.15
N GLY A 125 15.69 7.85 8.21
CA GLY A 125 16.88 8.23 7.46
C GLY A 125 16.70 9.57 6.72
N GLY A 126 15.58 9.72 5.99
CA GLY A 126 15.26 10.97 5.32
C GLY A 126 15.09 12.14 6.28
N SER A 127 14.36 11.95 7.37
CA SER A 127 14.14 12.98 8.40
C SER A 127 15.45 13.46 9.03
N MET A 128 16.39 12.56 9.30
CA MET A 128 17.69 12.91 9.89
C MET A 128 18.56 13.73 8.94
N ILE A 129 18.51 13.45 7.64
CA ILE A 129 19.21 14.26 6.62
C ILE A 129 18.58 15.65 6.52
N LYS A 130 17.24 15.73 6.52
CA LYS A 130 16.51 17.01 6.49
C LYS A 130 16.78 17.84 7.74
N LEU A 131 16.84 17.21 8.91
CA LEU A 131 17.23 17.84 10.18
C LEU A 131 18.66 18.38 10.12
N LEU A 132 19.61 17.60 9.60
CA LEU A 132 20.99 18.07 9.42
C LEU A 132 21.06 19.29 8.48
N ALA A 133 20.36 19.23 7.34
CA ALA A 133 20.31 20.35 6.40
C ALA A 133 19.78 21.63 7.06
N MET A 134 18.71 21.50 7.86
CA MET A 134 18.13 22.60 8.64
C MET A 134 19.13 23.16 9.67
N LEU A 135 19.85 22.33 10.43
CA LEU A 135 20.83 22.81 11.40
C LEU A 135 22.02 23.53 10.73
N LEU A 136 22.47 23.04 9.57
CA LEU A 136 23.53 23.68 8.81
C LEU A 136 23.10 25.02 8.20
N GLU A 137 21.82 25.16 7.87
CA GLU A 137 21.23 26.43 7.44
C GLU A 137 21.13 27.42 8.61
N MET A 138 20.59 27.00 9.75
CA MET A 138 20.45 27.83 10.95
C MET A 138 21.81 28.34 11.49
N THR A 139 22.89 27.58 11.30
CA THR A 139 24.24 27.99 11.70
C THR A 139 24.94 28.92 10.69
N GLY A 140 24.29 29.20 9.55
CA GLY A 140 24.83 30.02 8.47
C GLY A 140 25.86 29.29 7.59
N LEU A 141 26.09 27.99 7.79
CA LEU A 141 27.01 27.20 6.97
C LEU A 141 26.43 26.90 5.58
N LEU A 142 25.10 26.80 5.48
CA LEU A 142 24.39 26.63 4.21
C LEU A 142 23.38 27.76 4.02
N SER A 143 23.21 28.19 2.77
CA SER A 143 22.11 29.08 2.38
C SER A 143 20.90 28.25 1.96
N ILE A 144 19.70 28.71 2.31
CA ILE A 144 18.42 28.11 1.91
C ILE A 144 18.24 28.08 0.38
N ASP A 145 18.81 29.07 -0.33
CA ASP A 145 18.81 29.15 -1.79
C ASP A 145 19.96 28.33 -2.42
N GLY A 146 20.88 27.82 -1.59
CA GLY A 146 22.02 27.04 -2.01
C GLY A 146 21.62 25.68 -2.58
N SER A 147 22.29 25.26 -3.66
CA SER A 147 22.06 23.94 -4.27
C SER A 147 22.30 22.79 -3.29
N THR A 148 23.33 22.90 -2.44
CA THR A 148 23.63 21.88 -1.42
C THR A 148 22.50 21.71 -0.41
N TYR A 149 21.94 22.80 0.10
CA TYR A 149 20.79 22.73 1.02
C TYR A 149 19.59 22.10 0.33
N ASN A 150 19.26 22.55 -0.88
CA ASN A 150 18.11 22.04 -1.64
C ASN A 150 18.25 20.55 -1.99
N ILE A 151 19.44 20.08 -2.35
CA ILE A 151 19.71 18.66 -2.59
C ILE A 151 19.57 17.86 -1.30
N LEU A 152 20.16 18.29 -0.18
CA LEU A 152 20.03 17.59 1.11
C LEU A 152 18.57 17.54 1.58
N ASN A 153 17.84 18.66 1.44
CA ASN A 153 16.43 18.72 1.75
C ASN A 153 15.64 17.74 0.87
N THR A 154 15.91 17.69 -0.44
CA THR A 154 15.28 16.75 -1.37
C THR A 154 15.58 15.29 -1.03
N ILE A 155 16.82 14.96 -0.67
CA ILE A 155 17.21 13.61 -0.21
C ILE A 155 16.40 13.25 1.04
N GLY A 156 16.30 14.16 2.00
CA GLY A 156 15.55 13.95 3.22
C GLY A 156 14.04 13.82 2.99
N ASP A 157 13.54 14.51 1.98
CA ASP A 157 12.12 14.57 1.64
C ASP A 157 11.66 13.43 0.73
N ALA A 158 12.55 12.77 -0.01
CA ALA A 158 12.20 11.73 -0.99
C ALA A 158 11.31 10.61 -0.42
N SER A 159 11.63 10.08 0.77
CA SER A 159 10.83 9.05 1.45
C SER A 159 9.40 9.54 1.75
N PHE A 160 9.26 10.82 2.07
CA PHE A 160 8.01 11.49 2.38
C PHE A 160 7.20 11.83 1.13
N PHE A 161 7.85 12.34 0.09
CA PHE A 161 7.21 12.66 -1.17
C PHE A 161 6.59 11.41 -1.80
N PHE A 162 7.35 10.31 -1.82
CA PHE A 162 6.94 9.02 -2.39
C PHE A 162 6.24 8.07 -1.40
N LEU A 163 5.79 8.57 -0.24
CA LEU A 163 5.06 7.75 0.74
C LEU A 163 3.90 6.94 0.13
N PRO A 164 3.08 7.49 -0.79
CA PRO A 164 2.03 6.71 -1.46
C PRO A 164 2.56 5.44 -2.14
N LEU A 165 3.71 5.49 -2.81
CA LEU A 165 4.30 4.34 -3.49
C LEU A 165 4.82 3.33 -2.49
N LEU A 166 5.55 3.79 -1.47
CA LEU A 166 6.13 2.91 -0.48
C LEU A 166 5.03 2.19 0.33
N VAL A 167 3.97 2.92 0.68
CA VAL A 167 2.78 2.38 1.33
C VAL A 167 2.07 1.38 0.43
N ALA A 168 1.93 1.64 -0.87
CA ALA A 168 1.31 0.71 -1.81
C ALA A 168 2.04 -0.64 -1.85
N VAL A 169 3.39 -0.65 -1.74
CA VAL A 169 4.17 -1.90 -1.65
C VAL A 169 3.90 -2.67 -0.36
N SER A 170 3.86 -2.00 0.79
CA SER A 170 3.57 -2.66 2.06
C SER A 170 2.11 -3.12 2.12
N ALA A 171 1.19 -2.31 1.60
CA ALA A 171 -0.23 -2.62 1.52
C ALA A 171 -0.50 -3.79 0.58
N SER A 172 0.19 -3.89 -0.56
CA SER A 172 -0.04 -4.98 -1.52
C SER A 172 0.32 -6.33 -0.92
N LYS A 173 1.42 -6.37 -0.16
CA LYS A 173 1.83 -7.55 0.62
C LYS A 173 0.81 -7.90 1.70
N LYS A 174 0.24 -6.89 2.38
CA LYS A 174 -0.77 -7.09 3.42
C LYS A 174 -2.11 -7.59 2.87
N PHE A 175 -2.58 -7.03 1.75
CA PHE A 175 -3.88 -7.37 1.18
C PHE A 175 -3.83 -8.53 0.19
N GLY A 176 -2.65 -8.89 -0.32
CA GLY A 176 -2.44 -9.94 -1.31
C GLY A 176 -2.84 -9.50 -2.72
N SER A 177 -2.55 -8.26 -3.10
CA SER A 177 -2.74 -7.73 -4.46
C SER A 177 -1.42 -7.66 -5.21
N ASN A 178 -1.45 -7.44 -6.53
CA ASN A 178 -0.24 -7.29 -7.31
C ASN A 178 0.51 -5.99 -6.93
N THR A 179 1.75 -6.14 -6.44
CA THR A 179 2.60 -5.02 -6.02
C THR A 179 2.89 -4.01 -7.13
N TYR A 180 3.15 -4.48 -8.36
CA TYR A 180 3.49 -3.58 -9.46
C TYR A 180 2.27 -2.79 -9.94
N LEU A 181 1.09 -3.40 -9.96
CA LEU A 181 -0.15 -2.68 -10.28
C LEU A 181 -0.53 -1.69 -9.18
N ALA A 182 -0.36 -2.06 -7.91
CA ALA A 182 -0.55 -1.15 -6.78
C ALA A 182 0.40 0.06 -6.86
N MET A 183 1.68 -0.18 -7.14
CA MET A 183 2.66 0.89 -7.37
C MET A 183 2.32 1.73 -8.59
N ALA A 184 1.80 1.17 -9.68
CA ALA A 184 1.40 1.94 -10.86
C ALA A 184 0.23 2.90 -10.55
N ILE A 185 -0.75 2.45 -9.75
CA ILE A 185 -1.88 3.28 -9.32
C ILE A 185 -1.40 4.39 -8.38
N ALA A 186 -0.56 4.07 -7.39
CA ALA A 186 0.03 5.08 -6.51
C ALA A 186 0.97 6.03 -7.28
N GLY A 187 1.69 5.51 -8.28
CA GLY A 187 2.56 6.25 -9.19
C GLY A 187 1.79 7.29 -9.99
N LEU A 188 0.60 6.94 -10.50
CA LEU A 188 -0.30 7.90 -11.15
C LEU A 188 -0.62 9.08 -10.23
N MET A 189 -0.96 8.80 -8.96
CA MET A 189 -1.34 9.84 -7.99
C MET A 189 -0.23 10.88 -7.75
N VAL A 190 1.04 10.49 -7.90
CA VAL A 190 2.20 11.39 -7.75
C VAL A 190 2.95 11.62 -9.07
N HIS A 191 2.32 11.32 -10.20
CA HIS A 191 2.95 11.51 -11.50
C HIS A 191 3.09 13.01 -11.80
N PRO A 192 4.26 13.51 -12.25
CA PRO A 192 4.49 14.95 -12.47
C PRO A 192 3.41 15.64 -13.31
N VAL A 193 3.04 15.03 -14.44
CA VAL A 193 1.99 15.56 -15.33
C VAL A 193 0.63 15.61 -14.61
N PHE A 194 0.30 14.60 -13.80
CA PHE A 194 -0.96 14.58 -13.08
C PHE A 194 -0.98 15.65 -11.97
N MET A 195 0.13 15.82 -11.25
CA MET A 195 0.29 16.87 -10.25
C MET A 195 0.15 18.26 -10.85
N GLU A 196 0.70 18.50 -12.05
CA GLU A 196 0.55 19.78 -12.76
C GLU A 196 -0.91 20.07 -13.09
N TRP A 197 -1.66 19.07 -13.58
CA TRP A 197 -3.10 19.21 -13.81
C TRP A 197 -3.86 19.51 -12.52
N MET A 198 -3.54 18.83 -11.41
CA MET A 198 -4.17 19.10 -10.12
C MET A 198 -3.82 20.50 -9.58
N ALA A 199 -2.61 21.00 -9.86
CA ALA A 199 -2.23 22.37 -9.52
C ALA A 199 -3.06 23.40 -10.30
N LYS A 200 -3.21 23.23 -11.63
CA LYS A 200 -4.10 24.08 -12.44
C LYS A 200 -5.55 24.02 -11.97
N ALA A 201 -6.01 22.85 -11.51
CA ALA A 201 -7.33 22.71 -10.92
C ALA A 201 -7.49 23.49 -9.60
N ALA A 202 -6.42 23.61 -8.81
CA ALA A 202 -6.42 24.44 -7.60
C ALA A 202 -6.51 25.94 -7.93
N GLU A 203 -5.96 26.35 -9.07
CA GLU A 203 -6.01 27.73 -9.59
C GLU A 203 -7.33 28.08 -10.31
N GLY A 204 -8.31 27.16 -10.31
CA GLY A 204 -9.64 27.38 -10.89
C GLY A 204 -9.83 26.89 -12.33
N THR A 205 -8.81 26.25 -12.93
CA THR A 205 -8.97 25.61 -14.24
C THR A 205 -9.83 24.35 -14.11
N THR A 206 -10.87 24.21 -14.92
CA THR A 206 -11.71 23.00 -14.87
C THR A 206 -10.98 21.84 -15.55
N VAL A 207 -10.47 20.90 -14.75
CA VAL A 207 -9.86 19.66 -15.25
C VAL A 207 -10.92 18.57 -15.24
N THR A 208 -11.14 17.92 -16.38
CA THR A 208 -12.15 16.87 -16.52
C THR A 208 -11.55 15.56 -16.99
N PHE A 209 -12.03 14.45 -16.45
CA PHE A 209 -11.79 13.11 -17.00
C PHE A 209 -13.12 12.52 -17.45
N ALA A 210 -13.24 12.15 -18.73
CA ALA A 210 -14.49 11.63 -19.31
C ALA A 210 -15.74 12.50 -18.98
N MET A 211 -15.61 13.82 -19.12
CA MET A 211 -16.64 14.84 -18.79
C MET A 211 -16.98 14.99 -17.29
N ILE A 212 -16.29 14.29 -16.39
CA ILE A 212 -16.45 14.43 -14.94
C ILE A 212 -15.42 15.42 -14.42
N PRO A 213 -15.82 16.50 -13.73
CA PRO A 213 -14.88 17.44 -13.14
C PRO A 213 -14.08 16.78 -12.02
N MET A 214 -12.78 17.01 -12.02
CA MET A 214 -11.87 16.47 -11.02
C MET A 214 -11.69 17.46 -9.88
N THR A 215 -11.76 16.96 -8.65
CA THR A 215 -11.37 17.74 -7.47
C THR A 215 -9.85 17.84 -7.42
N SER A 216 -9.32 19.05 -7.16
CA SER A 216 -7.89 19.21 -6.94
C SER A 216 -7.48 18.50 -5.64
N VAL A 217 -6.53 17.58 -5.74
CA VAL A 217 -6.01 16.81 -4.61
C VAL A 217 -4.50 16.67 -4.75
N LYS A 218 -3.77 16.96 -3.66
CA LYS A 218 -2.34 16.69 -3.54
C LYS A 218 -2.13 15.34 -2.86
N TYR A 219 -1.61 14.36 -3.59
CA TYR A 219 -1.45 12.99 -3.09
C TYR A 219 -0.07 12.69 -2.50
N THR A 220 0.95 13.50 -2.81
CA THR A 220 2.27 13.42 -2.19
C THR A 220 2.13 13.48 -0.66
N TYR A 221 2.96 12.76 0.08
CA TYR A 221 2.91 12.69 1.55
C TYR A 221 1.68 12.01 2.16
N THR A 222 0.72 11.54 1.36
CA THR A 222 -0.50 10.88 1.87
C THR A 222 -0.36 9.35 1.89
N ILE A 223 -1.05 8.69 2.82
CA ILE A 223 -1.02 7.22 2.93
C ILE A 223 -2.36 6.58 2.60
N ILE A 224 -3.46 7.22 2.98
CA ILE A 224 -4.78 6.59 2.96
C ILE A 224 -5.25 6.27 1.54
N PRO A 225 -5.16 7.18 0.55
CA PRO A 225 -5.57 6.85 -0.81
C PRO A 225 -4.85 5.62 -1.36
N ALA A 226 -3.55 5.48 -1.08
CA ALA A 226 -2.76 4.34 -1.50
C ALA A 226 -3.18 3.03 -0.80
N ILE A 227 -3.43 3.05 0.53
CA ILE A 227 -3.92 1.89 1.28
C ILE A 227 -5.28 1.44 0.75
N VAL A 228 -6.23 2.37 0.63
CA VAL A 228 -7.59 2.09 0.18
C VAL A 228 -7.58 1.57 -1.25
N MET A 229 -6.83 2.20 -2.16
CA MET A 229 -6.74 1.74 -3.54
C MET A 229 -6.09 0.37 -3.66
N THR A 230 -5.07 0.08 -2.87
CA THR A 230 -4.43 -1.24 -2.87
C THR A 230 -5.40 -2.31 -2.32
N TRP A 231 -6.18 -1.98 -1.30
CA TRP A 231 -7.23 -2.86 -0.80
C TRP A 231 -8.32 -3.13 -1.86
N LEU A 232 -8.80 -2.08 -2.53
CA LEU A 232 -9.75 -2.19 -3.64
C LEU A 232 -9.19 -2.98 -4.82
N LEU A 233 -7.90 -2.82 -5.11
CA LEU A 233 -7.20 -3.48 -6.20
C LEU A 233 -7.33 -5.00 -6.11
N LYS A 234 -7.30 -5.58 -4.91
CA LYS A 234 -7.54 -7.02 -4.70
C LYS A 234 -8.88 -7.47 -5.30
N TYR A 235 -9.94 -6.70 -5.12
CA TYR A 235 -11.26 -7.02 -5.64
C TYR A 235 -11.35 -6.77 -7.15
N ILE A 236 -10.75 -5.67 -7.62
CA ILE A 236 -10.67 -5.34 -9.05
C ILE A 236 -9.92 -6.44 -9.82
N GLU A 237 -8.76 -6.89 -9.32
CA GLU A 237 -7.97 -7.97 -9.93
C GLU A 237 -8.76 -9.26 -10.09
N ASN A 238 -9.49 -9.66 -9.03
CA ASN A 238 -10.31 -10.87 -9.04
C ASN A 238 -11.50 -10.76 -10.00
N TYR A 239 -12.11 -9.57 -10.11
CA TYR A 239 -13.20 -9.35 -11.03
C TYR A 239 -12.72 -9.33 -12.48
N VAL A 240 -11.65 -8.59 -12.77
CA VAL A 240 -11.05 -8.51 -14.11
C VAL A 240 -10.55 -9.88 -14.58
N ASP A 241 -9.98 -10.69 -13.68
CA ASP A 241 -9.53 -12.05 -14.03
C ASP A 241 -10.67 -12.98 -14.49
N LYS A 242 -11.88 -12.78 -13.95
CA LYS A 242 -13.08 -13.57 -14.32
C LYS A 242 -13.62 -13.19 -15.69
N ILE A 243 -13.60 -11.91 -16.04
CA ILE A 243 -14.12 -11.43 -17.33
C ILE A 243 -13.12 -11.60 -18.48
N THR A 244 -11.83 -11.75 -18.18
CA THR A 244 -10.78 -11.77 -19.20
C THR A 244 -10.58 -13.18 -19.79
N PRO A 245 -10.73 -13.38 -21.11
CA PRO A 245 -10.46 -14.66 -21.76
C PRO A 245 -8.99 -15.09 -21.60
N VAL A 246 -8.76 -16.38 -21.35
CA VAL A 246 -7.42 -16.95 -21.05
C VAL A 246 -6.36 -16.54 -22.07
N VAL A 247 -6.68 -16.57 -23.36
CA VAL A 247 -5.77 -16.22 -24.47
C VAL A 247 -5.33 -14.75 -24.47
N THR A 248 -6.11 -13.87 -23.85
CA THR A 248 -5.82 -12.41 -23.79
C THR A 248 -5.31 -11.95 -22.42
N LYS A 249 -5.25 -12.84 -21.42
CA LYS A 249 -4.95 -12.48 -20.02
C LYS A 249 -3.61 -11.76 -19.84
N ASN A 250 -2.61 -12.05 -20.67
CA ASN A 250 -1.28 -11.47 -20.52
C ASN A 250 -1.22 -9.95 -20.75
N PHE A 251 -2.13 -9.40 -21.56
CA PHE A 251 -2.15 -7.96 -21.84
C PHE A 251 -3.48 -7.30 -21.45
N LEU A 252 -4.61 -7.99 -21.64
CA LEU A 252 -5.92 -7.40 -21.42
C LEU A 252 -6.22 -7.24 -19.92
N LYS A 253 -5.80 -8.21 -19.09
CA LYS A 253 -6.00 -8.16 -17.65
C LYS A 253 -5.32 -6.93 -17.01
N PRO A 254 -3.99 -6.72 -17.13
CA PRO A 254 -3.35 -5.55 -16.51
C PRO A 254 -3.88 -4.23 -17.08
N MET A 255 -4.20 -4.17 -18.38
CA MET A 255 -4.81 -3.00 -19.01
C MET A 255 -6.16 -2.65 -18.36
N LEU A 256 -7.08 -3.62 -18.27
CA LEU A 256 -8.40 -3.42 -17.68
C LEU A 256 -8.33 -3.08 -16.20
N ILE A 257 -7.40 -3.69 -15.44
CA ILE A 257 -7.19 -3.35 -14.04
C ILE A 257 -6.81 -1.87 -13.91
N LEU A 258 -5.85 -1.38 -14.70
CA LEU A 258 -5.46 0.03 -14.66
C LEU A 258 -6.59 0.94 -15.14
N LEU A 259 -7.28 0.58 -16.23
CA LEU A 259 -8.38 1.37 -16.79
C LEU A 259 -9.55 1.55 -15.82
N VAL A 260 -9.76 0.58 -14.90
CA VAL A 260 -10.81 0.66 -13.88
C VAL A 260 -10.26 1.28 -12.59
N ALA A 261 -9.09 0.86 -12.12
CA ALA A 261 -8.56 1.29 -10.83
C ALA A 261 -8.08 2.75 -10.86
N ALA A 262 -7.49 3.23 -11.95
CA ALA A 262 -6.98 4.60 -12.04
C ALA A 262 -8.12 5.65 -11.95
N PRO A 263 -9.25 5.54 -12.67
CA PRO A 263 -10.39 6.45 -12.48
C PRO A 263 -10.97 6.39 -11.07
N ILE A 264 -11.10 5.21 -10.48
CA ILE A 264 -11.58 5.05 -9.09
C ILE A 264 -10.64 5.78 -8.11
N ALA A 265 -9.34 5.66 -8.30
CA ALA A 265 -8.33 6.35 -7.50
C ALA A 265 -8.51 7.87 -7.52
N ILE A 266 -8.62 8.46 -8.71
CA ILE A 266 -8.57 9.92 -8.89
C ILE A 266 -9.93 10.62 -8.81
N LEU A 267 -11.04 9.92 -9.09
CA LEU A 267 -12.39 10.49 -9.06
C LEU A 267 -13.14 10.22 -7.76
N LEU A 268 -12.82 9.12 -7.07
CA LEU A 268 -13.54 8.72 -5.86
C LEU A 268 -12.63 8.75 -4.65
N VAL A 269 -11.56 7.95 -4.64
CA VAL A 269 -10.76 7.74 -3.42
C VAL A 269 -9.98 8.99 -3.02
N GLY A 270 -9.37 9.69 -3.98
CA GLY A 270 -8.70 10.95 -3.72
C GLY A 270 -9.64 12.04 -3.20
N PRO A 271 -10.68 12.43 -3.96
CA PRO A 271 -11.64 13.46 -3.55
C PRO A 271 -12.39 13.14 -2.26
N ALA A 272 -12.62 11.86 -1.95
CA ALA A 272 -13.27 11.45 -0.70
C ALA A 272 -12.55 12.01 0.55
N GLY A 273 -11.22 12.09 0.53
CA GLY A 273 -10.46 12.73 1.60
C GLY A 273 -10.78 14.22 1.72
N VAL A 274 -10.84 14.95 0.60
CA VAL A 274 -11.19 16.39 0.61
C VAL A 274 -12.63 16.61 1.09
N TRP A 275 -13.58 15.78 0.66
CA TRP A 275 -14.99 15.90 1.09
C TRP A 275 -15.14 15.63 2.58
N LEU A 276 -14.48 14.60 3.10
CA LEU A 276 -14.45 14.32 4.53
C LEU A 276 -13.75 15.45 5.31
N GLY A 277 -12.62 15.95 4.82
CA GLY A 277 -11.90 17.06 5.42
C GLY A 277 -12.74 18.33 5.48
N THR A 278 -13.47 18.63 4.40
CA THR A 278 -14.40 19.77 4.33
C THR A 278 -15.56 19.61 5.31
N ALA A 279 -16.13 18.40 5.42
CA ALA A 279 -17.19 18.13 6.39
C ALA A 279 -16.72 18.29 7.84
N ILE A 280 -15.51 17.79 8.16
CA ILE A 280 -14.88 17.98 9.47
C ILE A 280 -14.61 19.47 9.72
N SER A 281 -14.06 20.17 8.73
CA SER A 281 -13.78 21.62 8.81
C SER A 281 -15.05 22.39 9.12
N ASN A 282 -16.13 22.15 8.38
CA ASN A 282 -17.42 22.80 8.60
C ASN A 282 -17.97 22.53 10.01
N GLY A 283 -17.84 21.29 10.51
CA GLY A 283 -18.26 20.95 11.86
C GLY A 283 -17.42 21.64 12.93
N VAL A 284 -16.12 21.76 12.72
CA VAL A 284 -15.21 22.50 13.60
C VAL A 284 -15.56 23.99 13.60
N PHE A 285 -15.79 24.61 12.44
CA PHE A 285 -16.14 26.03 12.36
C PHE A 285 -17.49 26.31 13.03
N PHE A 286 -18.47 25.41 12.89
CA PHE A 286 -19.72 25.50 13.64
C PHE A 286 -19.50 25.52 15.16
N ILE A 287 -18.54 24.73 15.67
CA ILE A 287 -18.18 24.74 17.09
C ILE A 287 -17.38 26.00 17.45
N HIS A 288 -16.51 26.48 16.56
CA HIS A 288 -15.71 27.68 16.76
C HIS A 288 -16.60 28.92 16.94
N ASP A 289 -17.61 29.08 16.09
CA ASP A 289 -18.57 30.18 16.16
C ASP A 289 -19.40 30.19 17.46
N LYS A 290 -19.45 29.08 18.20
CA LYS A 290 -20.19 28.95 19.46
C LYS A 290 -19.31 28.94 20.70
N LEU A 291 -18.12 28.35 20.63
CA LEU A 291 -17.31 27.99 21.80
C LEU A 291 -15.83 28.36 21.67
N GLY A 292 -15.42 29.06 20.61
CA GLY A 292 -14.09 29.68 20.41
C GLY A 292 -12.91 28.78 20.76
N TRP A 293 -12.46 28.83 22.02
CA TRP A 293 -11.34 28.05 22.56
C TRP A 293 -11.51 26.52 22.43
N LEU A 294 -12.74 26.00 22.50
CA LEU A 294 -12.97 24.55 22.42
C LEU A 294 -12.72 24.00 21.00
N ALA A 295 -12.96 24.82 19.97
CA ALA A 295 -12.70 24.41 18.60
C ALA A 295 -11.20 24.22 18.34
N VAL A 296 -10.35 25.09 18.91
CA VAL A 296 -8.89 24.95 18.84
C VAL A 296 -8.44 23.63 19.50
N ALA A 297 -9.00 23.28 20.65
CA ALA A 297 -8.70 22.02 21.33
C ALA A 297 -9.12 20.78 20.51
N ILE A 298 -10.31 20.82 19.88
CA ILE A 298 -10.81 19.73 19.03
C ILE A 298 -9.96 19.59 17.76
N VAL A 299 -9.60 20.71 17.11
CA VAL A 299 -8.73 20.71 15.93
C VAL A 299 -7.37 20.15 16.28
N GLY A 300 -6.76 20.60 17.38
CA GLY A 300 -5.48 20.07 17.86
C GLY A 300 -5.53 18.55 18.10
N ALA A 301 -6.62 18.05 18.70
CA ALA A 301 -6.81 16.62 18.91
C ALA A 301 -6.97 15.83 17.60
N LEU A 302 -7.65 16.39 16.59
CA LEU A 302 -7.85 15.77 15.28
C LEU A 302 -6.67 15.97 14.31
N TRP A 303 -5.76 16.91 14.61
CA TRP A 303 -4.68 17.32 13.71
C TRP A 303 -3.79 16.16 13.25
N PRO A 304 -3.33 15.24 14.12
CA PRO A 304 -2.50 14.12 13.67
C PRO A 304 -3.22 13.24 12.64
N LEU A 305 -4.53 13.03 12.80
CA LEU A 305 -5.35 12.28 11.84
C LEU A 305 -5.45 13.03 10.51
N LEU A 306 -5.72 14.33 10.56
CA LEU A 306 -5.80 15.20 9.37
C LEU A 306 -4.45 15.29 8.62
N VAL A 307 -3.33 15.23 9.34
CA VAL A 307 -1.99 15.17 8.74
C VAL A 307 -1.75 13.83 8.05
N MET A 308 -2.01 12.71 8.73
CA MET A 308 -1.84 11.37 8.15
C MET A 308 -2.69 11.15 6.89
N THR A 309 -3.90 11.69 6.88
CA THR A 309 -4.85 11.59 5.76
C THR A 309 -4.56 12.59 4.62
N GLY A 310 -3.71 13.61 4.87
CA GLY A 310 -3.50 14.75 3.97
C GLY A 310 -4.60 15.82 4.02
N MET A 311 -5.68 15.61 4.78
CA MET A 311 -6.84 16.51 4.87
C MET A 311 -6.53 17.87 5.53
N HIS A 312 -5.44 17.99 6.31
CA HIS A 312 -5.03 19.24 6.96
C HIS A 312 -4.89 20.43 5.98
N ARG A 313 -4.57 20.17 4.70
CA ARG A 313 -4.44 21.21 3.67
C ARG A 313 -5.78 21.88 3.29
N VAL A 314 -6.91 21.23 3.56
CA VAL A 314 -8.25 21.81 3.34
C VAL A 314 -8.49 23.02 4.23
N PHE A 315 -7.80 23.10 5.38
CA PHE A 315 -7.90 24.23 6.29
C PHE A 315 -7.09 25.45 5.82
N THR A 316 -6.12 25.29 4.92
CA THR A 316 -5.21 26.38 4.51
C THR A 316 -5.94 27.59 3.91
N PRO A 317 -6.84 27.45 2.91
CA PRO A 317 -7.55 28.61 2.36
C PRO A 317 -8.41 29.31 3.42
N THR A 318 -9.07 28.54 4.29
CA THR A 318 -9.93 29.09 5.34
C THR A 318 -9.15 29.81 6.44
N ILE A 319 -7.95 29.32 6.78
CA ILE A 319 -7.04 30.01 7.71
C ILE A 319 -6.60 31.34 7.11
N VAL A 320 -6.18 31.35 5.84
CA VAL A 320 -5.77 32.58 5.12
C VAL A 320 -6.93 33.57 5.05
N GLN A 321 -8.14 33.10 4.75
CA GLN A 321 -9.37 33.91 4.75
C GLN A 321 -9.65 34.52 6.13
N THR A 322 -9.60 33.71 7.19
CA THR A 322 -9.82 34.18 8.57
C THR A 322 -8.81 35.23 8.98
N ILE A 323 -7.54 35.06 8.62
CA ILE A 323 -6.49 36.05 8.89
C ILE A 323 -6.74 37.34 8.10
N ALA A 324 -7.15 37.23 6.84
CA ALA A 324 -7.49 38.39 6.02
C ALA A 324 -8.69 39.18 6.59
N ASP A 325 -9.69 38.47 7.12
CA ASP A 325 -10.93 39.09 7.61
C ASP A 325 -10.81 39.62 9.06
N THR A 326 -10.04 38.95 9.92
CA THR A 326 -10.00 39.25 11.37
C THR A 326 -8.64 39.76 11.87
N GLY A 327 -7.58 39.67 11.06
CA GLY A 327 -6.21 40.04 11.44
C GLY A 327 -5.56 39.12 12.47
N VAL A 328 -6.26 38.09 12.93
CA VAL A 328 -5.79 37.10 13.90
C VAL A 328 -5.98 35.69 13.37
N GLU A 329 -5.12 34.79 13.80
CA GLU A 329 -5.22 33.39 13.47
C GLU A 329 -6.23 32.70 14.42
N GLY A 330 -7.42 32.39 13.90
CA GLY A 330 -8.50 31.73 14.65
C GLY A 330 -8.39 30.21 14.70
N MET A 331 -7.35 29.61 14.12
CA MET A 331 -7.18 28.15 14.01
C MET A 331 -5.72 27.75 14.25
N VAL A 332 -5.42 26.45 14.21
CA VAL A 332 -4.05 25.95 14.35
C VAL A 332 -3.40 25.88 12.96
N MET A 333 -2.39 26.72 12.68
CA MET A 333 -1.54 26.56 11.49
C MET A 333 -0.66 25.31 11.59
N PRO A 334 -0.40 24.64 10.44
CA PRO A 334 0.55 23.52 10.35
C PRO A 334 1.99 23.88 10.66
#